data_AF-A0A815JGQ8-F1
#
_entry.id   AF-A0A815JGQ8-F1
#
_cell.length_a   1.000
_cell.length_b   1.000
_cell.length_c   1.000
_cell.angle_alpha   90.00
_cell.angle_beta   90.00
_cell.angle_gamma   90.00
#
_symmetry.space_group_name_H-M   'P 1'
#
loop_
_entity.id
_entity.type
_entity.pdbx_description
1 polymer ?
#
loop_
_entity_poly.entity_id
_entity_poly.type
_entity_poly.pdbx_seq_one_letter_code
_entity_poly.pdbx_strand_id
1 'polypeptide(L)'
;MHTRLEHFPNELLFDVFGYFDARDLFHGFWGLNKRFNQLLQSLRNLSLTIEKDESKLISLFACHINRLVIDTCLNIDFTQFPYLHSLVLYQLTENQLKQIQVKLIPHLVYLSIPSDNTSYDIPRLIQKIFSPELFSLRHVNLGYLYVSQFQWSQSHSLHSISVCCTSSVMVLHILASSPNLSTLHAHFEKNNFNIFHEIPSITNHPLKYFTLSDPYSVLCFKHIDTFLLYMPYVQRIKLNFNCDVPFIRFAQTVSNRLLYLRRFDCHIDNAPDDEITSDETIRQIHPCFNCIQCTIDDYGYRTYTTD
;
A
#
# COMPACT_ATOMS: atom_id res chain seq x y z
N MET A 1 20.97 45.94 3.94
CA MET A 1 19.49 45.94 3.83
C MET A 1 19.00 44.60 4.37
N HIS A 2 18.25 44.58 5.47
CA HIS A 2 17.60 43.36 5.94
C HIS A 2 16.24 43.26 5.24
N THR A 3 16.12 42.34 4.28
CA THR A 3 14.82 41.93 3.74
C THR A 3 14.05 41.25 4.87
N ARG A 4 12.93 41.86 5.27
CA ARG A 4 12.00 41.27 6.23
C ARG A 4 11.05 40.33 5.49
N LEU A 5 10.74 39.18 6.08
CA LEU A 5 9.84 38.18 5.49
C LEU A 5 8.48 38.78 5.12
N GLU A 6 8.00 39.74 5.93
CA GLU A 6 6.75 40.46 5.75
C GLU A 6 6.72 41.34 4.49
N HIS A 7 7.86 41.55 3.83
CA HIS A 7 7.93 42.28 2.57
C HIS A 7 7.94 41.37 1.34
N PHE A 8 8.01 40.04 1.53
CA PHE A 8 7.91 39.13 0.40
C PHE A 8 6.51 39.21 -0.21
N PRO A 9 6.38 39.08 -1.55
CA PRO A 9 5.08 39.00 -2.22
C PRO A 9 4.29 37.76 -1.79
N ASN A 10 2.96 37.81 -1.93
CA ASN A 10 2.08 36.72 -1.47
C ASN A 10 2.38 35.40 -2.18
N GLU A 11 2.73 35.48 -3.45
CA GLU A 11 3.06 34.36 -4.33
C GLU A 11 4.23 33.55 -3.76
N LEU A 12 5.32 34.23 -3.40
CA LEU A 12 6.48 33.56 -2.79
C LEU A 12 6.13 32.98 -1.41
N LEU A 13 5.27 33.64 -0.64
CA LEU A 13 4.84 33.12 0.66
C LEU A 13 3.94 31.89 0.51
N PHE A 14 3.07 31.83 -0.51
CA PHE A 14 2.29 30.64 -0.82
C PHE A 14 3.18 29.46 -1.20
N ASP A 15 4.17 29.70 -2.06
CA ASP A 15 5.13 28.68 -2.47
C ASP A 15 5.89 28.13 -1.24
N VAL A 16 6.37 29.01 -0.37
CA VAL A 16 7.07 28.61 0.86
C VAL A 16 6.15 27.88 1.82
N PHE A 17 4.94 28.40 2.08
CA PHE A 17 3.98 27.80 3.00
C PHE A 17 3.47 26.44 2.53
N GLY A 18 3.48 26.17 1.23
CA GLY A 18 3.12 24.86 0.66
C GLY A 18 4.03 23.71 1.09
N TYR A 19 5.22 24.00 1.62
CA TYR A 19 6.15 22.98 2.14
C TYR A 19 5.91 22.61 3.61
N PHE A 20 5.08 23.36 4.33
CA PHE A 20 4.81 23.14 5.75
C PHE A 20 3.48 22.42 5.95
N ASP A 21 3.36 21.68 7.06
CA ASP A 21 2.07 21.18 7.51
C ASP A 21 1.23 22.29 8.18
N ALA A 22 -0.06 22.05 8.35
CA ALA A 22 -0.97 23.04 8.93
C ALA A 22 -0.62 23.40 10.40
N ARG A 23 0.01 22.50 11.16
CA ARG A 23 0.44 22.71 12.54
C ARG A 23 1.64 23.64 12.59
N ASP A 24 2.64 23.41 11.75
CA ASP A 24 3.81 24.27 11.61
C ASP A 24 3.41 25.68 11.17
N LEU A 25 2.49 25.76 10.21
CA LEU A 25 1.94 27.04 9.77
C LEU A 25 1.21 27.78 10.90
N PHE A 26 0.41 27.06 11.67
CA PHE A 26 -0.28 27.62 12.82
C PHE A 26 0.70 28.13 13.88
N HIS A 27 1.64 27.30 14.34
CA HIS A 27 2.56 27.69 15.41
C HIS A 27 3.60 28.72 14.97
N GLY A 28 4.02 28.68 13.72
CA GLY A 28 5.04 29.59 13.18
C GLY A 28 4.49 30.95 12.78
N PHE A 29 3.27 31.03 12.22
CA PHE A 29 2.81 32.23 11.53
C PHE A 29 1.44 32.76 11.99
N TRP A 30 0.61 31.95 12.65
CA TRP A 30 -0.70 32.40 13.08
C TRP A 30 -0.62 33.45 14.19
N GLY A 31 -1.35 34.55 14.04
CA GLY A 31 -1.40 35.62 15.01
C GLY A 31 -0.24 36.62 14.91
N LEU A 32 0.75 36.39 14.05
CA LEU A 32 1.86 37.33 13.84
C LEU A 32 1.37 38.66 13.26
N ASN A 33 0.56 38.60 12.20
CA ASN A 33 -0.09 39.78 11.62
C ASN A 33 -1.31 39.38 10.77
N LYS A 34 -2.16 40.36 10.44
CA LYS A 34 -3.39 40.16 9.67
C LYS A 34 -3.13 39.57 8.28
N ARG A 35 -2.05 39.99 7.61
CA ARG A 35 -1.72 39.52 6.25
C ARG A 35 -1.39 38.02 6.26
N PHE A 36 -0.57 37.56 7.21
CA PHE A 36 -0.24 36.14 7.34
C PHE A 36 -1.49 35.31 7.69
N ASN A 37 -2.34 35.78 8.60
CA ASN A 37 -3.59 35.07 8.91
C ASN A 37 -4.48 34.90 7.66
N GLN A 38 -4.59 35.95 6.82
CA GLN A 38 -5.33 35.89 5.56
C GLN A 38 -4.68 34.95 4.54
N LEU A 39 -3.35 34.93 4.45
CA LEU A 39 -2.61 34.01 3.60
C LEU A 39 -2.82 32.56 4.02
N LEU A 40 -2.71 32.27 5.32
CA LEU A 40 -2.93 30.94 5.86
C LEU A 40 -4.35 30.42 5.57
N GLN A 41 -5.36 31.29 5.70
CA GLN A 41 -6.76 30.96 5.39
C GLN A 41 -7.05 30.81 3.88
N SER A 42 -6.14 31.24 3.01
CA SER A 42 -6.30 31.09 1.55
C SER A 42 -5.50 29.93 0.96
N LEU A 43 -4.65 29.28 1.77
CA LEU A 43 -3.99 28.05 1.40
C LEU A 43 -5.02 26.97 1.09
N ARG A 44 -4.64 26.07 0.18
CA ARG A 44 -5.40 24.90 -0.21
C ARG A 44 -4.48 23.71 -0.15
N ASN A 45 -5.07 22.51 -0.10
CA ASN A 45 -4.32 21.26 -0.17
C ASN A 45 -3.32 21.06 0.98
N LEU A 46 -3.72 21.47 2.19
CA LEU A 46 -2.88 21.35 3.37
C LEU A 46 -2.87 19.92 3.90
N SER A 47 -1.72 19.53 4.46
CA SER A 47 -1.58 18.30 5.24
C SER A 47 -1.70 18.61 6.73
N LEU A 48 -2.32 17.72 7.49
CA LEU A 48 -2.38 17.78 8.94
C LEU A 48 -2.12 16.41 9.55
N THR A 49 -1.22 16.36 10.54
CA THR A 49 -1.01 15.20 11.40
C THR A 49 -1.56 15.51 12.78
N ILE A 50 -2.50 14.71 13.28
CA ILE A 50 -3.11 14.84 14.61
C ILE A 50 -2.50 13.79 15.54
N GLU A 51 -1.82 14.25 16.59
CA GLU A 51 -1.20 13.40 17.63
C GLU A 51 -1.82 13.63 19.01
N LYS A 52 -2.48 14.77 19.18
CA LYS A 52 -3.11 15.24 20.42
C LYS A 52 -4.32 16.10 20.09
N ASP A 53 -4.99 16.65 21.10
CA ASP A 53 -6.11 17.56 20.86
C ASP A 53 -5.63 18.84 20.15
N GLU A 54 -6.11 19.03 18.92
CA GLU A 54 -5.80 20.17 18.06
C GLU A 54 -7.08 20.89 17.61
N SER A 55 -8.13 20.87 18.44
CA SER A 55 -9.44 21.46 18.13
C SER A 55 -9.39 22.88 17.56
N LYS A 56 -8.49 23.73 18.07
CA LYS A 56 -8.28 25.11 17.56
C LYS A 56 -7.76 25.12 16.13
N LEU A 57 -6.74 24.32 15.83
CA LEU A 57 -6.16 24.20 14.49
C LEU A 57 -7.22 23.65 13.53
N ILE A 58 -7.90 22.57 13.92
CA ILE A 58 -8.96 21.96 13.12
C ILE A 58 -10.03 23.02 12.79
N SER A 59 -10.51 23.78 13.77
CA SER A 59 -11.52 24.82 13.54
C SER A 59 -11.09 25.92 12.55
N LEU A 60 -9.77 26.12 12.37
CA LEU A 60 -9.23 27.12 11.45
C LEU A 60 -8.95 26.54 10.05
N PHE A 61 -8.49 25.29 9.97
CA PHE A 61 -7.92 24.74 8.74
C PHE A 61 -8.69 23.58 8.14
N ALA A 62 -9.69 22.99 8.81
CA ALA A 62 -10.30 21.73 8.39
C ALA A 62 -10.82 21.74 6.93
N CYS A 63 -11.43 22.85 6.50
CA CYS A 63 -11.88 23.05 5.11
C CYS A 63 -10.76 23.16 4.08
N HIS A 64 -9.50 23.21 4.49
CA HIS A 64 -8.32 23.33 3.63
C HIS A 64 -7.46 22.07 3.64
N ILE A 65 -7.72 21.14 4.57
CA ILE A 65 -6.98 19.89 4.70
C ILE A 65 -7.44 18.91 3.61
N ASN A 66 -6.49 18.47 2.78
CA ASN A 66 -6.71 17.38 1.82
C ASN A 66 -6.09 16.06 2.27
N ARG A 67 -5.11 16.11 3.17
CA ARG A 67 -4.37 14.97 3.69
C ARG A 67 -4.39 15.02 5.20
N LEU A 68 -5.00 14.00 5.79
CA LEU A 68 -5.12 13.84 7.23
C LEU A 68 -4.39 12.58 7.66
N VAL A 69 -3.52 12.72 8.65
CA VAL A 69 -2.88 11.63 9.38
C VAL A 69 -3.35 11.70 10.81
N ILE A 70 -3.86 10.60 11.35
CA ILE A 70 -4.33 10.51 12.74
C ILE A 70 -3.49 9.46 13.44
N ASP A 71 -2.62 9.92 14.32
CA ASP A 71 -1.77 9.10 15.19
C ASP A 71 -2.18 9.26 16.64
N THR A 72 -3.45 9.00 16.90
CA THR A 72 -4.06 9.09 18.24
C THR A 72 -5.40 8.37 18.26
N CYS A 73 -5.84 7.96 19.44
CA CYS A 73 -7.15 7.34 19.66
C CYS A 73 -8.29 8.37 19.81
N LEU A 74 -8.01 9.67 19.63
CA LEU A 74 -9.01 10.71 19.69
C LEU A 74 -10.10 10.52 18.63
N ASN A 75 -11.35 10.76 19.02
CA ASN A 75 -12.46 10.73 18.09
C ASN A 75 -12.47 12.03 17.28
N ILE A 76 -12.10 11.92 16.00
CA ILE A 76 -12.10 13.03 15.06
C ILE A 76 -13.34 12.92 14.18
N ASP A 77 -14.05 14.03 14.02
CA ASP A 77 -15.21 14.11 13.15
C ASP A 77 -14.77 14.45 11.72
N PHE A 78 -14.92 13.48 10.83
CA PHE A 78 -14.51 13.58 9.43
C PHE A 78 -15.38 14.55 8.62
N THR A 79 -16.57 14.94 9.11
CA THR A 79 -17.42 15.92 8.42
C THR A 79 -16.81 17.32 8.37
N GLN A 80 -15.84 17.60 9.26
CA GLN A 80 -15.09 18.85 9.26
C GLN A 80 -14.13 18.96 8.07
N PHE A 81 -13.82 17.84 7.40
CA PHE A 81 -12.84 17.76 6.32
C PHE A 81 -13.50 17.43 4.97
N PRO A 82 -14.32 18.34 4.40
CA PRO A 82 -15.13 18.05 3.23
C PRO A 82 -14.30 17.74 1.96
N TYR A 83 -13.05 18.21 1.89
CA TYR A 83 -12.14 18.02 0.75
C TYR A 83 -11.05 16.99 1.03
N LEU A 84 -11.28 16.07 1.98
CA LEU A 84 -10.30 15.05 2.32
C LEU A 84 -10.09 14.07 1.15
N HIS A 85 -8.85 13.98 0.67
CA HIS A 85 -8.42 13.07 -0.39
C HIS A 85 -7.57 11.91 0.13
N SER A 86 -6.82 12.12 1.21
CA SER A 86 -5.94 11.13 1.80
C SER A 86 -6.16 11.02 3.29
N LEU A 87 -6.39 9.81 3.78
CA LEU A 87 -6.57 9.51 5.19
C LEU A 87 -5.62 8.40 5.64
N VAL A 88 -4.84 8.66 6.69
CA VAL A 88 -3.99 7.66 7.36
C VAL A 88 -4.42 7.53 8.82
N LEU A 89 -4.70 6.31 9.27
CA LEU A 89 -5.17 6.01 10.63
C LEU A 89 -4.23 5.01 11.30
N TYR A 90 -3.36 5.49 12.18
CA TYR A 90 -2.46 4.61 12.95
C TYR A 90 -3.18 3.93 14.12
N GLN A 91 -4.22 4.55 14.67
CA GLN A 91 -5.02 4.00 15.77
C GLN A 91 -6.50 4.06 15.40
N LEU A 92 -6.99 3.03 14.71
CA LEU A 92 -8.36 2.99 14.20
C LEU A 92 -9.35 2.78 15.35
N THR A 93 -10.28 3.72 15.52
CA THR A 93 -11.42 3.56 16.45
C THR A 93 -12.69 3.12 15.69
N GLU A 94 -13.64 2.50 16.40
CA GLU A 94 -14.95 2.15 15.81
C GLU A 94 -15.69 3.37 15.25
N ASN A 95 -15.57 4.52 15.90
CA ASN A 95 -16.23 5.75 15.45
C ASN A 95 -15.62 6.26 14.15
N GLN A 96 -14.29 6.28 14.04
CA GLN A 96 -13.62 6.63 12.78
C GLN A 96 -14.00 5.65 11.68
N LEU A 97 -14.09 4.35 11.99
CA LEU A 97 -14.50 3.33 11.03
C LEU A 97 -15.91 3.55 10.48
N LYS A 98 -16.88 3.89 11.34
CA LYS A 98 -18.25 4.24 10.94
C LYS A 98 -18.27 5.46 10.02
N GLN A 99 -17.33 6.39 10.21
CA GLN A 99 -17.22 7.60 9.43
C GLN A 99 -16.58 7.42 8.04
N ILE A 100 -15.90 6.30 7.79
CA ILE A 100 -15.40 5.94 6.45
C ILE A 100 -16.60 5.52 5.59
N GLN A 101 -17.21 6.52 4.94
CA GLN A 101 -18.30 6.38 4.00
C GLN A 101 -18.38 7.62 3.10
N VAL A 102 -18.88 7.43 1.88
CA VAL A 102 -18.97 8.45 0.83
C VAL A 102 -19.66 9.73 1.29
N LYS A 103 -20.71 9.59 2.12
CA LYS A 103 -21.52 10.73 2.57
C LYS A 103 -20.71 11.73 3.40
N LEU A 104 -19.66 11.28 4.08
CA LEU A 104 -18.86 12.12 4.97
C LEU A 104 -17.53 12.52 4.32
N ILE A 105 -16.92 11.62 3.54
CA ILE A 105 -15.63 11.84 2.87
C ILE A 105 -15.71 11.45 1.38
N PRO A 106 -16.48 12.19 0.55
CA PRO A 106 -16.81 11.81 -0.83
C PRO A 106 -15.61 11.79 -1.78
N HIS A 107 -14.55 12.53 -1.45
CA HIS A 107 -13.36 12.71 -2.28
C HIS A 107 -12.18 11.82 -1.86
N LEU A 108 -12.39 10.86 -0.95
CA LEU A 108 -11.31 10.02 -0.48
C LEU A 108 -10.74 9.15 -1.62
N VAL A 109 -9.46 9.39 -1.95
CA VAL A 109 -8.70 8.68 -3.00
C VAL A 109 -7.70 7.70 -2.40
N TYR A 110 -7.13 8.02 -1.23
CA TYR A 110 -6.12 7.23 -0.54
C TYR A 110 -6.55 6.94 0.90
N LEU A 111 -6.54 5.66 1.28
CA LEU A 111 -6.78 5.20 2.65
C LEU A 111 -5.62 4.33 3.12
N SER A 112 -5.04 4.65 4.27
CA SER A 112 -4.05 3.78 4.93
C SER A 112 -4.41 3.52 6.38
N ILE A 113 -4.35 2.25 6.75
CA ILE A 113 -4.57 1.75 8.10
C ILE A 113 -3.42 0.78 8.37
N PRO A 114 -2.21 1.29 8.65
CA PRO A 114 -0.98 0.49 8.64
C PRO A 114 -0.82 -0.41 9.88
N SER A 115 -1.51 -0.11 10.98
CA SER A 115 -1.36 -0.86 12.22
C SER A 115 -2.13 -2.17 12.22
N ASP A 116 -1.64 -3.10 13.05
CA ASP A 116 -2.29 -4.37 13.39
C ASP A 116 -3.54 -4.11 14.23
N ASN A 117 -4.56 -3.54 13.59
CA ASN A 117 -5.84 -3.34 14.23
C ASN A 117 -6.57 -4.68 14.33
N THR A 118 -6.56 -5.24 15.54
CA THR A 118 -7.34 -6.42 15.92
C THR A 118 -8.84 -6.12 16.10
N SER A 119 -9.32 -4.97 15.61
CA SER A 119 -10.71 -4.58 15.75
C SER A 119 -11.64 -5.58 15.06
N TYR A 120 -12.69 -6.00 15.79
CA TYR A 120 -13.70 -6.95 15.29
C TYR A 120 -14.45 -6.46 14.05
N ASP A 121 -14.46 -5.15 13.77
CA ASP A 121 -15.20 -4.57 12.65
C ASP A 121 -14.39 -4.45 11.34
N ILE A 122 -13.13 -4.89 11.30
CA ILE A 122 -12.31 -4.90 10.07
C ILE A 122 -13.04 -5.57 8.87
N PRO A 123 -13.75 -6.71 9.03
CA PRO A 123 -14.49 -7.30 7.91
C PRO A 123 -15.50 -6.36 7.25
N ARG A 124 -16.16 -5.49 8.03
CA ARG A 124 -17.11 -4.50 7.50
C ARG A 124 -16.40 -3.41 6.71
N LEU A 125 -15.21 -2.98 7.16
CA LEU A 125 -14.38 -2.05 6.42
C LEU A 125 -13.98 -2.61 5.07
N ILE A 126 -13.53 -3.86 5.05
CA ILE A 126 -13.12 -4.55 3.84
C ILE A 126 -14.29 -4.65 2.86
N GLN A 127 -15.49 -5.02 3.34
CA GLN A 127 -16.68 -5.00 2.50
C GLN A 127 -16.94 -3.63 1.88
N LYS A 128 -16.80 -2.54 2.64
CA LYS A 128 -16.95 -1.16 2.10
C LYS A 128 -15.87 -0.79 1.09
N ILE A 129 -14.62 -1.18 1.33
CA ILE A 129 -13.49 -0.88 0.42
C ILE A 129 -13.69 -1.56 -0.93
N PHE A 130 -14.12 -2.82 -0.93
CA PHE A 130 -14.40 -3.58 -2.14
C PHE A 130 -15.83 -3.39 -2.66
N SER A 131 -16.64 -2.50 -2.07
CA SER A 131 -17.96 -2.15 -2.58
C SER A 131 -17.87 -0.99 -3.58
N PRO A 132 -18.89 -0.83 -4.45
CA PRO A 132 -18.97 0.33 -5.34
C PRO A 132 -19.30 1.64 -4.60
N GLU A 133 -19.52 1.61 -3.28
CA GLU A 133 -19.83 2.82 -2.52
C GLU A 133 -18.64 3.77 -2.57
N LEU A 134 -17.43 3.33 -2.22
CA LEU A 134 -16.24 4.17 -2.20
C LEU A 134 -15.63 4.38 -3.60
N PHE A 135 -16.43 4.88 -4.54
CA PHE A 135 -16.07 5.03 -5.96
C PHE A 135 -14.86 5.94 -6.24
N SER A 136 -14.52 6.85 -5.32
CA SER A 136 -13.33 7.72 -5.45
C SER A 136 -12.04 7.03 -4.99
N LEU A 137 -12.15 5.95 -4.21
CA LEU A 137 -11.01 5.30 -3.57
C LEU A 137 -10.21 4.52 -4.60
N ARG A 138 -8.92 4.84 -4.72
CA ARG A 138 -8.00 4.24 -5.70
C ARG A 138 -6.83 3.50 -5.06
N HIS A 139 -6.40 3.96 -3.89
CA HIS A 139 -5.22 3.45 -3.21
C HIS A 139 -5.59 3.06 -1.79
N VAL A 140 -5.23 1.83 -1.42
CA VAL A 140 -5.47 1.32 -0.08
C VAL A 140 -4.21 0.65 0.44
N ASN A 141 -3.82 1.01 1.66
CA ASN A 141 -2.78 0.32 2.40
C ASN A 141 -3.37 -0.22 3.70
N LEU A 142 -3.54 -1.53 3.76
CA LEU A 142 -4.11 -2.27 4.87
C LEU A 142 -2.97 -2.96 5.60
N GLY A 143 -2.91 -2.82 6.92
CA GLY A 143 -1.99 -3.58 7.76
C GLY A 143 -2.39 -5.06 7.80
N TYR A 144 -2.23 -5.68 8.96
CA TYR A 144 -2.63 -7.07 9.17
C TYR A 144 -4.15 -7.26 9.06
N LEU A 145 -4.58 -8.11 8.13
CA LEU A 145 -6.00 -8.42 7.92
C LEU A 145 -6.33 -9.87 8.28
N TYR A 146 -7.07 -10.03 9.37
CA TYR A 146 -7.72 -11.30 9.69
C TYR A 146 -9.07 -11.40 8.99
N VAL A 147 -9.12 -12.10 7.86
CA VAL A 147 -10.35 -12.32 7.09
C VAL A 147 -10.73 -13.79 7.13
N SER A 148 -11.86 -14.09 7.74
CA SER A 148 -12.44 -15.44 7.78
C SER A 148 -13.41 -15.71 6.63
N GLN A 149 -13.85 -14.68 5.90
CA GLN A 149 -14.84 -14.77 4.83
C GLN A 149 -14.56 -13.80 3.69
N PHE A 150 -14.56 -14.33 2.46
CA PHE A 150 -14.24 -13.59 1.23
C PHE A 150 -15.48 -13.25 0.38
N GLN A 151 -16.57 -12.83 1.02
CA GLN A 151 -17.79 -12.37 0.33
C GLN A 151 -17.66 -10.89 -0.04
N TRP A 152 -16.67 -10.57 -0.87
CA TRP A 152 -16.40 -9.20 -1.28
C TRP A 152 -17.11 -8.87 -2.58
N SER A 153 -17.64 -7.65 -2.66
CA SER A 153 -18.15 -7.11 -3.93
C SER A 153 -17.00 -6.79 -4.89
N GLN A 154 -17.33 -6.36 -6.10
CA GLN A 154 -16.35 -5.83 -7.04
C GLN A 154 -16.24 -4.31 -6.92
N SER A 155 -15.01 -3.83 -6.80
CA SER A 155 -14.66 -2.41 -6.85
C SER A 155 -13.84 -2.11 -8.10
N HIS A 156 -14.40 -1.29 -8.98
CA HIS A 156 -13.75 -0.87 -10.22
C HIS A 156 -12.86 0.37 -10.02
N SER A 157 -12.91 1.01 -8.85
CA SER A 157 -12.13 2.23 -8.57
C SER A 157 -10.74 1.93 -8.02
N LEU A 158 -10.50 0.74 -7.47
CA LEU A 158 -9.22 0.36 -6.87
C LEU A 158 -8.14 0.12 -7.93
N HIS A 159 -7.00 0.81 -7.78
CA HIS A 159 -5.85 0.73 -8.68
C HIS A 159 -4.58 0.24 -7.98
N SER A 160 -4.47 0.43 -6.66
CA SER A 160 -3.31 0.02 -5.87
C SER A 160 -3.75 -0.49 -4.50
N ILE A 161 -3.28 -1.68 -4.14
CA ILE A 161 -3.52 -2.28 -2.82
C ILE A 161 -2.19 -2.71 -2.22
N SER A 162 -1.98 -2.39 -0.96
CA SER A 162 -0.94 -2.95 -0.09
C SER A 162 -1.64 -3.63 1.09
N VAL A 163 -1.24 -4.85 1.42
CA VAL A 163 -1.91 -5.66 2.43
C VAL A 163 -0.95 -6.65 3.09
N CYS A 164 -1.12 -6.87 4.39
CA CYS A 164 -0.58 -8.04 5.07
C CYS A 164 -1.62 -9.18 5.09
N CYS A 165 -1.36 -10.21 4.29
CA CYS A 165 -2.19 -11.38 4.06
C CYS A 165 -1.93 -12.48 5.09
N THR A 166 -3.02 -13.05 5.60
CA THR A 166 -3.01 -14.23 6.50
C THR A 166 -3.22 -15.55 5.76
N SER A 167 -3.51 -15.49 4.46
CA SER A 167 -3.74 -16.66 3.60
C SER A 167 -3.38 -16.33 2.16
N SER A 168 -2.81 -17.31 1.45
CA SER A 168 -2.48 -17.18 0.02
C SER A 168 -3.72 -16.92 -0.84
N VAL A 169 -4.87 -17.48 -0.45
CA VAL A 169 -6.15 -17.32 -1.18
C VAL A 169 -6.65 -15.87 -1.16
N MET A 170 -6.25 -15.09 -0.15
CA MET A 170 -6.61 -13.66 -0.06
C MET A 170 -6.14 -12.87 -1.28
N VAL A 171 -4.93 -13.14 -1.77
CA VAL A 171 -4.40 -12.49 -2.99
C VAL A 171 -5.34 -12.71 -4.17
N LEU A 172 -5.84 -13.94 -4.33
CA LEU A 172 -6.75 -14.29 -5.41
C LEU A 172 -8.10 -13.59 -5.29
N HIS A 173 -8.64 -13.46 -4.07
CA HIS A 173 -9.87 -12.69 -3.84
C HIS A 173 -9.69 -11.19 -4.07
N ILE A 174 -8.52 -10.62 -3.73
CA ILE A 174 -8.23 -9.21 -4.02
C ILE A 174 -8.27 -8.97 -5.53
N LEU A 175 -7.60 -9.84 -6.29
CA LEU A 175 -7.63 -9.79 -7.76
C LEU A 175 -9.06 -9.96 -8.29
N ALA A 176 -9.84 -10.87 -7.71
CA ALA A 176 -11.21 -11.12 -8.13
C ALA A 176 -12.16 -9.92 -7.90
N SER A 177 -11.95 -9.23 -6.78
CA SER A 177 -12.76 -8.09 -6.36
C SER A 177 -12.29 -6.75 -6.93
N SER A 178 -11.11 -6.69 -7.56
CA SER A 178 -10.53 -5.42 -8.05
C SER A 178 -10.08 -5.53 -9.51
N PRO A 179 -11.01 -5.61 -10.48
CA PRO A 179 -10.66 -5.89 -11.88
C PRO A 179 -9.76 -4.84 -12.54
N ASN A 180 -9.72 -3.61 -12.02
CA ASN A 180 -8.86 -2.53 -12.53
C ASN A 180 -7.54 -2.37 -11.72
N LEU A 181 -7.23 -3.33 -10.83
CA LEU A 181 -6.04 -3.26 -9.99
C LEU A 181 -4.78 -3.32 -10.85
N SER A 182 -3.96 -2.29 -10.74
CA SER A 182 -2.71 -2.17 -11.48
C SER A 182 -1.49 -2.57 -10.64
N THR A 183 -1.59 -2.40 -9.32
CA THR A 183 -0.50 -2.58 -8.37
C THR A 183 -0.99 -3.34 -7.14
N LEU A 184 -0.27 -4.41 -6.78
CA LEU A 184 -0.54 -5.19 -5.57
C LEU A 184 0.76 -5.45 -4.80
N HIS A 185 0.78 -5.07 -3.54
CA HIS A 185 1.81 -5.42 -2.57
C HIS A 185 1.21 -6.37 -1.54
N ALA A 186 1.65 -7.61 -1.53
CA ALA A 186 1.22 -8.63 -0.59
C ALA A 186 2.38 -8.98 0.35
N HIS A 187 2.16 -8.79 1.65
CA HIS A 187 3.07 -9.20 2.71
C HIS A 187 2.48 -10.39 3.47
N PHE A 188 3.28 -11.36 3.88
CA PHE A 188 2.82 -12.53 4.63
C PHE A 188 3.58 -12.61 5.96
N GLU A 189 2.83 -12.57 7.07
CA GLU A 189 3.37 -12.66 8.42
C GLU A 189 2.91 -13.93 9.12
N LYS A 190 3.87 -14.63 9.76
CA LYS A 190 3.85 -15.71 10.77
C LYS A 190 2.73 -16.77 10.86
N ASN A 191 1.60 -16.68 10.16
CA ASN A 191 0.49 -17.63 10.24
C ASN A 191 -0.19 -17.75 8.87
N ASN A 192 0.07 -18.83 8.13
CA ASN A 192 -0.85 -19.26 7.07
C ASN A 192 -2.02 -19.97 7.75
N PHE A 193 -3.17 -19.33 7.86
CA PHE A 193 -4.37 -20.10 8.10
C PHE A 193 -4.71 -20.77 6.77
N ASN A 194 -4.46 -22.08 6.67
CA ASN A 194 -4.98 -22.92 5.60
C ASN A 194 -6.50 -23.04 5.77
N ILE A 195 -7.21 -21.94 5.58
CA ILE A 195 -8.67 -21.95 5.52
C ILE A 195 -9.01 -22.38 4.11
N PHE A 196 -9.65 -23.54 4.00
CA PHE A 196 -10.17 -24.04 2.73
C PHE A 196 -11.25 -23.09 2.23
N HIS A 197 -10.89 -22.26 1.27
CA HIS A 197 -11.82 -21.37 0.58
C HIS A 197 -11.90 -21.74 -0.89
N GLU A 198 -13.06 -21.48 -1.49
CA GLU A 198 -13.25 -21.61 -2.92
C GLU A 198 -12.32 -20.63 -3.64
N ILE A 199 -11.44 -21.18 -4.48
CA ILE A 199 -10.53 -20.41 -5.29
C ILE A 199 -11.36 -19.71 -6.38
N PRO A 200 -11.27 -18.38 -6.54
CA PRO A 200 -11.99 -17.68 -7.60
C PRO A 200 -11.60 -18.18 -8.99
N SER A 201 -12.57 -18.36 -9.90
CA SER A 201 -12.33 -18.86 -11.26
C SER A 201 -11.64 -17.87 -12.21
N ILE A 202 -11.24 -16.69 -11.72
CA ILE A 202 -10.69 -15.63 -12.57
C ILE A 202 -9.30 -16.02 -13.04
N THR A 203 -9.07 -15.93 -14.34
CA THR A 203 -7.74 -16.07 -14.94
C THR A 203 -7.46 -14.82 -15.76
N ASN A 204 -6.18 -14.44 -15.90
CA ASN A 204 -5.75 -13.30 -16.73
C ASN A 204 -6.05 -11.89 -16.19
N HIS A 205 -5.84 -11.66 -14.89
CA HIS A 205 -5.97 -10.33 -14.28
C HIS A 205 -5.01 -9.30 -14.92
N PRO A 206 -5.44 -8.05 -15.20
CA PRO A 206 -4.62 -7.01 -15.85
C PRO A 206 -3.57 -6.35 -14.95
N LEU A 207 -3.13 -7.04 -13.88
CA LEU A 207 -2.18 -6.50 -12.91
C LEU A 207 -0.85 -6.21 -13.62
N LYS A 208 -0.26 -5.03 -13.37
CA LYS A 208 1.01 -4.62 -13.99
C LYS A 208 2.20 -4.73 -13.04
N TYR A 209 1.96 -4.49 -11.74
CA TYR A 209 3.00 -4.43 -10.73
C TYR A 209 2.63 -5.34 -9.55
N PHE A 210 3.49 -6.29 -9.25
CA PHE A 210 3.31 -7.20 -8.12
C PHE A 210 4.53 -7.19 -7.21
N THR A 211 4.31 -7.01 -5.91
CA THR A 211 5.33 -7.20 -4.89
C THR A 211 4.85 -8.26 -3.91
N LEU A 212 5.70 -9.24 -3.66
CA LEU A 212 5.48 -10.25 -2.65
C LEU A 212 6.62 -10.22 -1.64
N SER A 213 6.26 -10.25 -0.36
CA SER A 213 7.21 -10.41 0.72
C SER A 213 6.69 -11.45 1.71
N ASP A 214 7.45 -12.53 1.88
CA ASP A 214 7.18 -13.64 2.78
C ASP A 214 8.48 -14.02 3.52
N PRO A 215 8.91 -13.20 4.50
CA PRO A 215 10.15 -13.45 5.24
C PRO A 215 10.05 -14.67 6.18
N TYR A 216 8.86 -15.24 6.36
CA TYR A 216 8.61 -16.34 7.29
C TYR A 216 8.35 -17.69 6.60
N SER A 217 8.56 -17.78 5.28
CA SER A 217 8.36 -19.03 4.50
C SER A 217 6.94 -19.60 4.64
N VAL A 218 5.95 -18.72 4.71
CA VAL A 218 4.52 -19.05 4.83
C VAL A 218 4.00 -19.66 3.51
N LEU A 219 4.58 -19.22 2.40
CA LEU A 219 4.27 -19.65 1.06
C LEU A 219 5.24 -20.73 0.58
N CYS A 220 4.78 -21.48 -0.42
CA CYS A 220 5.57 -22.48 -1.11
C CYS A 220 5.46 -22.21 -2.61
N PHE A 221 6.32 -22.83 -3.41
CA PHE A 221 6.38 -22.60 -4.85
C PHE A 221 5.03 -22.75 -5.56
N LYS A 222 4.17 -23.69 -5.11
CA LYS A 222 2.82 -23.87 -5.70
C LYS A 222 1.94 -22.63 -5.53
N HIS A 223 2.04 -21.93 -4.41
CA HIS A 223 1.31 -20.69 -4.18
C HIS A 223 1.79 -19.61 -5.14
N ILE A 224 3.11 -19.51 -5.34
CA ILE A 224 3.70 -18.54 -6.26
C ILE A 224 3.29 -18.82 -7.70
N ASP A 225 3.44 -20.06 -8.19
CA ASP A 225 3.00 -20.44 -9.54
C ASP A 225 1.51 -20.14 -9.76
N THR A 226 0.68 -20.40 -8.73
CA THR A 226 -0.75 -20.04 -8.78
C THR A 226 -0.94 -18.53 -8.93
N PHE A 227 -0.23 -17.70 -8.18
CA PHE A 227 -0.33 -16.24 -8.34
C PHE A 227 0.07 -15.83 -9.77
N LEU A 228 1.19 -16.34 -10.27
CA LEU A 228 1.69 -16.02 -11.62
C LEU A 228 0.70 -16.39 -12.71
N LEU A 229 -0.01 -17.52 -12.56
CA LEU A 229 -1.07 -17.96 -13.46
C LEU A 229 -2.24 -16.97 -13.52
N TYR A 230 -2.58 -16.34 -12.39
CA TYR A 230 -3.69 -15.40 -12.30
C TYR A 230 -3.34 -14.02 -12.87
N MET A 231 -2.05 -13.66 -12.92
CA MET A 231 -1.57 -12.33 -13.33
C MET A 231 -0.54 -12.37 -14.47
N PRO A 232 -0.87 -12.95 -15.64
CA PRO A 232 0.08 -13.15 -16.75
C PRO A 232 0.57 -11.83 -17.38
N TYR A 233 -0.12 -10.71 -17.15
CA TYR A 233 0.22 -9.39 -17.71
C TYR A 233 1.18 -8.57 -16.84
N VAL A 234 1.71 -9.14 -15.76
CA VAL A 234 2.65 -8.45 -14.87
C VAL A 234 3.90 -8.02 -15.65
N GLN A 235 4.22 -6.74 -15.53
CA GLN A 235 5.36 -6.10 -16.20
C GLN A 235 6.53 -5.89 -15.24
N ARG A 236 6.26 -5.71 -13.95
CA ARG A 236 7.31 -5.68 -12.93
C ARG A 236 6.91 -6.52 -11.73
N ILE A 237 7.83 -7.36 -11.29
CA ILE A 237 7.64 -8.21 -10.13
C ILE A 237 8.80 -8.03 -9.16
N LYS A 238 8.49 -7.87 -7.87
CA LYS A 238 9.45 -7.90 -6.78
C LYS A 238 9.11 -9.04 -5.83
N LEU A 239 10.04 -9.96 -5.61
CA LEU A 239 9.81 -11.15 -4.78
C LEU A 239 10.84 -11.24 -3.66
N ASN A 240 10.36 -11.40 -2.44
CA ASN A 240 11.17 -11.64 -1.26
C ASN A 240 10.59 -12.84 -0.51
N PHE A 241 11.15 -14.05 -0.65
CA PHE A 241 10.63 -15.26 -0.01
C PHE A 241 11.65 -16.41 -0.04
N ASN A 242 11.37 -17.46 0.73
CA ASN A 242 12.17 -18.68 0.73
C ASN A 242 11.59 -19.70 -0.26
N CYS A 243 12.39 -20.08 -1.25
CA CYS A 243 11.99 -21.00 -2.31
C CYS A 243 12.30 -22.45 -1.93
N ASP A 244 11.26 -23.29 -1.92
CA ASP A 244 11.31 -24.73 -1.63
C ASP A 244 11.60 -25.60 -2.85
N VAL A 245 11.92 -24.99 -4.00
CA VAL A 245 12.33 -25.68 -5.23
C VAL A 245 13.62 -25.08 -5.76
N PRO A 246 14.39 -25.80 -6.61
CA PRO A 246 15.56 -25.24 -7.27
C PRO A 246 15.26 -23.91 -7.96
N PHE A 247 16.09 -22.89 -7.73
CA PHE A 247 15.87 -21.55 -8.30
C PHE A 247 15.72 -21.58 -9.82
N ILE A 248 16.49 -22.43 -10.52
CA ILE A 248 16.40 -22.59 -11.98
C ILE A 248 14.99 -22.97 -12.44
N ARG A 249 14.32 -23.88 -11.71
CA ARG A 249 12.95 -24.30 -11.98
C ARG A 249 11.98 -23.15 -11.76
N PHE A 250 12.17 -22.40 -10.67
CA PHE A 250 11.38 -21.22 -10.38
C PHE A 250 11.53 -20.16 -11.49
N ALA A 251 12.76 -19.85 -11.91
CA ALA A 251 13.06 -18.88 -12.97
C ALA A 251 12.42 -19.27 -14.31
N GLN A 252 12.48 -20.56 -14.69
CA GLN A 252 11.79 -21.08 -15.87
C GLN A 252 10.27 -20.89 -15.78
N THR A 253 9.67 -21.17 -14.62
CA THR A 253 8.24 -20.94 -14.40
C THR A 253 7.88 -19.46 -14.54
N VAL A 254 8.64 -18.55 -13.95
CA VAL A 254 8.43 -17.10 -14.11
C VAL A 254 8.48 -16.69 -15.57
N SER A 255 9.51 -17.12 -16.30
CA SER A 255 9.68 -16.82 -17.73
C SER A 255 8.52 -17.34 -18.59
N ASN A 256 8.03 -18.54 -18.28
CA ASN A 256 6.93 -19.15 -19.02
C ASN A 256 5.57 -18.51 -18.72
N ARG A 257 5.36 -18.03 -17.49
CA ARG A 257 4.08 -17.44 -17.05
C ARG A 257 3.97 -15.96 -17.40
N LEU A 258 5.07 -15.21 -17.33
CA LEU A 258 5.07 -13.74 -17.41
C LEU A 258 5.72 -13.23 -18.70
N LEU A 259 5.05 -13.45 -19.83
CA LEU A 259 5.55 -13.05 -21.16
C LEU A 259 5.76 -11.54 -21.33
N TYR A 260 5.14 -10.72 -20.48
CA TYR A 260 5.23 -9.26 -20.52
C TYR A 260 6.21 -8.68 -19.48
N LEU A 261 6.98 -9.54 -18.81
CA LEU A 261 7.91 -9.13 -17.77
C LEU A 261 9.01 -8.23 -18.33
N ARG A 262 9.16 -7.04 -17.74
CA ARG A 262 10.17 -6.04 -18.09
C ARG A 262 11.18 -5.79 -16.98
N ARG A 263 10.81 -6.09 -15.74
CA ARG A 263 11.67 -5.93 -14.57
C ARG A 263 11.38 -7.04 -13.57
N PHE A 264 12.44 -7.68 -13.13
CA PHE A 264 12.42 -8.70 -12.09
C PHE A 264 13.37 -8.23 -11.00
N ASP A 265 12.85 -8.02 -9.79
CA ASP A 265 13.63 -7.72 -8.60
C ASP A 265 13.45 -8.89 -7.62
N CYS A 266 14.53 -9.39 -7.01
CA CYS A 266 14.42 -10.50 -6.06
C CYS A 266 15.35 -10.42 -4.85
N HIS A 267 14.91 -11.06 -3.79
CA HIS A 267 15.69 -11.51 -2.65
C HIS A 267 15.13 -12.89 -2.28
N ILE A 268 15.67 -13.95 -2.89
CA ILE A 268 15.12 -15.30 -2.78
C ILE A 268 16.16 -16.20 -2.18
N ASP A 269 15.85 -16.75 -1.00
CA ASP A 269 16.66 -17.77 -0.37
C ASP A 269 16.24 -19.15 -0.86
N ASN A 270 17.21 -20.01 -1.12
CA ASN A 270 16.98 -21.36 -1.59
C ASN A 270 17.81 -22.34 -0.76
N ALA A 271 17.18 -23.45 -0.37
CA ALA A 271 17.86 -24.52 0.36
C ALA A 271 19.01 -25.09 -0.48
N PRO A 272 20.02 -25.71 0.16
CA PRO A 272 21.10 -26.38 -0.55
C PRO A 272 20.53 -27.39 -1.54
N ASP A 273 20.86 -27.21 -2.82
CA ASP A 273 20.46 -28.09 -3.91
C ASP A 273 21.67 -28.86 -4.43
N ASP A 274 21.46 -30.13 -4.79
CA ASP A 274 22.48 -31.03 -5.32
C ASP A 274 23.00 -30.55 -6.69
N GLU A 275 22.19 -29.78 -7.42
CA GLU A 275 22.58 -29.17 -8.70
C GLU A 275 23.12 -27.75 -8.51
N ILE A 276 24.42 -27.57 -8.79
CA ILE A 276 25.03 -26.23 -8.90
C ILE A 276 24.57 -25.62 -10.22
N THR A 277 23.60 -24.72 -10.14
CA THR A 277 23.21 -23.88 -11.28
C THR A 277 24.14 -22.67 -11.34
N SER A 278 24.85 -22.47 -12.46
CA SER A 278 25.63 -21.25 -12.66
C SER A 278 24.73 -20.04 -12.91
N ASP A 279 25.15 -18.86 -12.46
CA ASP A 279 24.46 -17.59 -12.73
C ASP A 279 24.24 -17.36 -14.24
N GLU A 280 25.17 -17.80 -15.07
CA GLU A 280 25.09 -17.74 -16.52
C GLU A 280 23.89 -18.51 -17.07
N THR A 281 23.59 -19.68 -16.49
CA THR A 281 22.42 -20.49 -16.87
C THR A 281 21.12 -19.76 -16.54
N ILE A 282 21.05 -19.09 -15.39
CA ILE A 282 19.88 -18.30 -14.98
C ILE A 282 19.68 -17.12 -15.94
N ARG A 283 20.76 -16.40 -16.27
CA ARG A 283 20.72 -15.22 -17.17
C ARG A 283 20.26 -15.57 -18.58
N GLN A 284 20.50 -16.80 -19.03
CA GLN A 284 20.04 -17.28 -20.34
C GLN A 284 18.53 -17.58 -20.38
N ILE A 285 17.85 -17.76 -19.24
CA ILE A 285 16.41 -18.06 -19.23
C ILE A 285 15.58 -16.87 -19.71
N HIS A 286 15.87 -15.66 -19.20
CA HIS A 286 15.07 -14.48 -19.49
C HIS A 286 15.92 -13.19 -19.41
N PRO A 287 15.75 -12.21 -20.33
CA PRO A 287 16.53 -10.97 -20.33
C PRO A 287 16.48 -10.17 -19.02
N CYS A 288 15.39 -10.28 -18.26
CA CYS A 288 15.26 -9.60 -16.96
C CYS A 288 16.10 -10.20 -15.84
N PHE A 289 16.73 -11.36 -16.06
CA PHE A 289 17.55 -12.04 -15.05
C PHE A 289 19.04 -11.64 -15.11
N ASN A 290 19.41 -10.73 -16.02
CA ASN A 290 20.80 -10.29 -16.23
C ASN A 290 21.48 -9.73 -14.97
N CYS A 291 20.71 -9.10 -14.07
CA CYS A 291 21.23 -8.51 -12.84
C CYS A 291 21.17 -9.46 -11.63
N ILE A 292 20.77 -10.73 -11.82
CA ILE A 292 20.75 -11.70 -10.73
C ILE A 292 22.17 -12.11 -10.36
N GLN A 293 22.42 -12.12 -9.06
CA GLN A 293 23.64 -12.62 -8.42
C GLN A 293 23.27 -13.68 -7.40
N CYS A 294 24.08 -14.74 -7.32
CA CYS A 294 23.96 -15.77 -6.30
C CYS A 294 25.09 -15.65 -5.29
N THR A 295 24.75 -15.56 -4.01
CA THR A 295 25.70 -15.69 -2.90
C THR A 295 25.44 -17.00 -2.16
N ILE A 296 26.51 -17.71 -1.79
CA ILE A 296 26.43 -18.97 -1.04
C ILE A 296 27.02 -18.73 0.35
N ASP A 297 26.29 -19.12 1.39
CA ASP A 297 26.78 -19.03 2.77
C ASP A 297 27.62 -20.25 3.18
N ASP A 298 28.17 -20.22 4.39
CA ASP A 298 29.02 -21.30 4.93
C ASP A 298 28.27 -22.65 5.09
N TYR A 299 26.93 -22.62 5.08
CA TYR A 299 26.06 -23.79 5.19
C TYR A 299 25.55 -24.28 3.83
N GLY A 300 25.96 -23.64 2.73
CA GLY A 300 25.55 -23.98 1.37
C GLY A 300 24.18 -23.44 0.96
N TYR A 301 23.55 -22.58 1.77
CA TYR A 301 22.34 -21.87 1.38
C TYR A 301 22.67 -20.84 0.31
N ARG A 302 21.78 -20.72 -0.67
CA ARG A 302 21.94 -19.80 -1.79
C ARG A 302 20.94 -18.66 -1.65
N THR A 303 21.43 -17.44 -1.73
CA THR A 303 20.58 -16.24 -1.78
C THR A 303 20.75 -15.58 -3.14
N TYR A 304 19.63 -15.39 -3.84
CA TYR A 304 19.58 -14.74 -5.14
C TYR A 304 19.07 -13.31 -4.99
N THR A 305 19.89 -12.34 -5.39
CA THR A 305 19.55 -10.91 -5.33
C THR A 305 19.67 -10.24 -6.68
N THR A 306 18.92 -9.15 -6.86
CA THR A 306 19.06 -8.23 -7.99
C THR A 306 19.66 -6.92 -7.53
N ASP A 307 20.77 -6.53 -8.16
CA ASP A 307 21.40 -5.21 -8.00
C ASP A 307 20.77 -4.15 -8.91
#